data_AF-A0A4Y1ZYS6-F1
#
_entry.id   AF-A0A4Y1ZYS6-F1
#
_cell.length_a   1.000
_cell.length_b   1.000
_cell.length_c   1.000
_cell.angle_alpha   90.00
_cell.angle_beta   90.00
_cell.angle_gamma   90.00
#
_symmetry.space_group_name_H-M   'P 1'
#
loop_
_entity.id
_entity.type
_entity.pdbx_description
1 polymer ?
#
loop_
_entity_poly.entity_id
_entity_poly.type
_entity_poly.pdbx_seq_one_letter_code
_entity_poly.pdbx_strand_id
1 'polypeptide(L)'
;MIQKLKEKIPTYPEEGITVQMNEDPFAVLILTPLMIYAHGIQECENIVFVDSTSSCDSESHCITLMLKPCAAGSTPIAILITKGETENLYGWVQFAERNSKNLFQWERSSKYFFDWQIFS
;
A
#
# COMPACT_ATOMS: atom_id res chain seq x y z
N MET A 1 -11.49 4.54 -15.88
CA MET A 1 -11.02 5.16 -14.61
C MET A 1 -9.56 5.63 -14.67
N ILE A 2 -8.66 4.82 -15.21
CA ILE A 2 -7.20 5.04 -15.26
C ILE A 2 -6.80 6.39 -15.88
N GLN A 3 -7.45 6.81 -16.97
CA GLN A 3 -7.10 8.06 -17.66
C GLN A 3 -7.31 9.31 -16.78
N LYS A 4 -8.42 9.36 -16.03
CA LYS A 4 -8.68 10.42 -15.04
C LYS A 4 -7.68 10.41 -13.89
N LEU A 5 -7.21 9.23 -13.49
CA LEU A 5 -6.16 9.12 -12.47
C LEU A 5 -4.85 9.70 -13.00
N LYS A 6 -4.43 9.34 -14.22
CA LYS A 6 -3.24 9.92 -14.88
C LYS A 6 -3.28 11.44 -14.96
N GLU A 7 -4.45 12.00 -15.28
CA GLU A 7 -4.65 13.46 -15.33
C GLU A 7 -4.47 14.13 -13.96
N LYS A 8 -4.79 13.43 -12.86
CA LYS A 8 -4.69 13.94 -11.49
C LYS A 8 -3.38 13.63 -10.78
N ILE A 9 -2.63 12.60 -11.21
CA ILE A 9 -1.32 12.25 -10.62
C ILE A 9 -0.40 13.48 -10.44
N PRO A 10 -0.30 14.41 -11.41
CA PRO A 10 0.55 15.59 -11.29
C PRO A 10 0.15 16.57 -10.19
N THR A 11 -1.10 16.55 -9.70
CA THR A 11 -1.59 17.53 -8.70
C THR A 11 -1.33 17.07 -7.27
N TYR A 12 -1.27 15.76 -7.02
CA TYR A 12 -1.06 15.20 -5.67
C TYR A 12 0.27 15.60 -4.99
N PRO A 13 1.39 15.80 -5.71
CA PRO A 13 2.62 16.32 -5.12
C PRO A 13 2.47 17.70 -4.46
N GLU A 14 1.55 18.54 -4.93
CA GLU A 14 1.27 19.86 -4.32
C GLU A 14 0.72 19.72 -2.89
N GLU A 15 0.06 18.60 -2.59
CA GLU A 15 -0.46 18.24 -1.26
C GLU A 15 0.51 17.35 -0.47
N GLY A 16 1.72 17.12 -0.99
CA GLY A 16 2.71 16.20 -0.41
C GLY A 16 2.34 14.72 -0.54
N ILE A 17 1.32 14.39 -1.35
CA ILE A 17 0.87 13.02 -1.58
C ILE A 17 1.68 12.43 -2.73
N THR A 18 2.31 11.28 -2.49
CA THR A 18 3.02 10.53 -3.52
C THR A 18 2.08 9.49 -4.12
N VAL A 19 1.89 9.54 -5.44
CA VAL A 19 1.14 8.54 -6.19
C VAL A 19 2.04 7.94 -7.26
N GLN A 20 2.22 6.62 -7.24
CA GLN A 20 3.02 5.86 -8.20
C GLN A 20 2.11 4.87 -8.90
N MET A 21 2.24 4.72 -10.21
CA MET A 21 1.37 3.85 -11.00
C MET A 21 2.16 2.95 -11.93
N ASN A 22 1.73 1.69 -12.02
CA ASN A 22 2.11 0.75 -13.06
C ASN A 22 0.86 0.31 -13.82
N GLU A 23 0.95 0.17 -15.15
CA GLU A 23 -0.21 -0.19 -15.98
C GLU A 23 -0.28 -1.69 -16.28
N ASP A 24 0.87 -2.34 -16.37
CA ASP A 24 0.95 -3.76 -16.67
C ASP A 24 2.02 -4.45 -15.79
N PRO A 25 1.61 -5.25 -14.78
CA PRO A 25 0.23 -5.39 -14.30
C PRO A 25 -0.25 -4.12 -13.57
N PHE A 26 -1.56 -3.84 -13.60
CA PHE A 26 -2.13 -2.61 -13.03
C PHE A 26 -1.93 -2.52 -11.52
N ALA A 27 -1.24 -1.47 -11.08
CA ALA A 27 -1.10 -1.11 -9.67
C ALA A 27 -0.98 0.40 -9.47
N VAL A 28 -1.53 0.89 -8.36
CA VAL A 28 -1.38 2.26 -7.88
C VAL A 28 -0.92 2.19 -6.44
N LEU A 29 0.20 2.83 -6.11
CA LEU A 29 0.67 3.06 -4.76
C LEU A 29 0.38 4.50 -4.37
N ILE A 30 -0.23 4.71 -3.21
CA ILE A 30 -0.56 6.02 -2.65
C ILE A 30 0.09 6.13 -1.27
N LEU A 31 0.81 7.23 -1.05
CA LEU A 31 1.45 7.58 0.22
C LEU A 31 1.12 9.02 0.58
N THR A 32 0.53 9.20 1.75
CA THR A 32 0.32 10.53 2.33
C THR A 32 1.52 10.93 3.20
N PRO A 33 1.70 12.23 3.50
CA PRO A 33 2.75 12.66 4.44
C PRO A 33 2.69 11.95 5.80
N LEU A 34 1.49 11.67 6.30
CA LEU A 34 1.29 10.94 7.55
C LEU A 34 1.78 9.49 7.47
N MET A 35 1.53 8.81 6.35
CA MET A 35 2.01 7.45 6.11
C MET A 35 3.54 7.40 6.02
N ILE A 36 4.14 8.39 5.35
CA ILE A 36 5.60 8.52 5.26
C ILE A 36 6.22 8.75 6.64
N TYR A 37 5.60 9.61 7.45
CA TYR A 37 6.02 9.82 8.84
C TYR A 37 5.97 8.51 9.65
N ALA A 38 4.92 7.70 9.44
CA ALA A 38 4.76 6.42 10.13
C ALA A 38 5.85 5.37 9.77
N HIS A 39 6.57 5.52 8.66
CA HIS A 39 7.69 4.64 8.32
C HIS A 39 8.82 4.71 9.36
N GLY A 40 9.03 5.88 9.98
CA GLY A 40 10.10 6.11 10.96
C GLY A 40 9.81 5.66 12.40
N ILE A 41 8.62 5.14 12.68
CA ILE A 41 8.21 4.71 14.03
C ILE A 41 8.89 3.37 14.37
N GLN A 42 9.85 3.32 15.29
CA GLN A 42 10.66 2.12 15.55
C GLN A 42 9.94 0.96 16.27
N GLU A 43 8.73 1.16 16.78
CA GLU A 43 8.14 0.20 17.73
C GLU A 43 7.67 -1.12 17.10
N CYS A 44 7.58 -1.23 15.77
CA CYS A 44 6.86 -2.33 15.10
C CYS A 44 7.52 -2.76 13.79
N GLU A 45 8.83 -2.82 13.87
CA GLU A 45 9.78 -3.04 12.80
C GLU A 45 9.51 -4.31 11.94
N ASN A 46 8.94 -5.40 12.48
CA ASN A 46 8.93 -6.69 11.76
C ASN A 46 7.57 -7.18 11.21
N ILE A 47 6.47 -6.46 11.45
CA ILE A 47 5.11 -6.96 11.12
C ILE A 47 4.35 -5.88 10.35
N VAL A 48 3.84 -6.26 9.18
CA VAL A 48 2.91 -5.46 8.40
C VAL A 48 1.60 -6.24 8.31
N PHE A 49 0.52 -5.63 8.77
CA PHE A 49 -0.82 -6.14 8.51
C PHE A 49 -1.25 -5.66 7.13
N VAL A 50 -1.90 -6.56 6.41
CA VAL A 50 -2.42 -6.28 5.10
C VAL A 50 -3.92 -6.54 5.15
N ASP A 51 -4.70 -5.47 5.03
CA ASP A 51 -6.16 -5.54 4.92
C ASP A 51 -6.54 -5.22 3.48
N SER A 52 -7.25 -6.14 2.82
CA SER A 52 -7.61 -5.98 1.41
C SER A 52 -9.09 -6.17 1.19
N THR A 53 -9.69 -5.23 0.48
CA THR A 53 -11.06 -5.34 -0.03
C THR A 53 -11.01 -5.60 -1.52
N SER A 54 -11.78 -6.57 -2.01
CA SER A 54 -11.85 -6.92 -3.43
C SER A 54 -13.10 -6.33 -4.08
N SER A 55 -13.09 -6.30 -5.42
CA SER A 55 -14.23 -5.88 -6.25
C SER A 55 -14.80 -4.50 -5.90
N CYS A 56 -13.93 -3.53 -5.60
CA CYS A 56 -14.33 -2.18 -5.19
C CYS A 56 -14.95 -1.34 -6.31
N ASP A 57 -14.88 -1.80 -7.56
CA ASP A 57 -15.49 -1.17 -8.72
C ASP A 57 -15.86 -2.17 -9.82
N SER A 58 -16.42 -1.64 -10.93
CA SER A 58 -16.83 -2.43 -12.10
C SER A 58 -15.68 -3.13 -12.82
N GLU A 59 -14.44 -2.74 -12.56
CA GLU A 59 -13.23 -3.32 -13.15
C GLU A 59 -12.57 -4.34 -12.19
N SER A 60 -13.23 -4.64 -11.07
CA SER A 60 -12.77 -5.57 -10.03
C SER A 60 -11.43 -5.17 -9.40
N HIS A 61 -11.23 -3.87 -9.17
CA HIS A 61 -10.06 -3.43 -8.42
C HIS A 61 -10.12 -3.86 -6.96
N CYS A 62 -8.95 -4.17 -6.41
CA CYS A 62 -8.73 -4.49 -5.00
C CYS A 62 -7.96 -3.34 -4.35
N ILE A 63 -8.45 -2.87 -3.20
CA ILE A 63 -7.77 -1.88 -2.37
C ILE A 63 -7.13 -2.62 -1.21
N THR A 64 -5.82 -2.48 -1.08
CA THR A 64 -5.00 -3.10 -0.04
C THR A 64 -4.37 -2.01 0.82
N LEU A 65 -4.65 -2.04 2.12
CA LEU A 65 -4.05 -1.21 3.14
C LEU A 65 -2.87 -1.96 3.77
N MET A 66 -1.70 -1.34 3.77
CA MET A 66 -0.55 -1.80 4.53
C MET A 66 -0.50 -1.03 5.83
N LEU A 67 -0.50 -1.75 6.95
CA LEU A 67 -0.57 -1.18 8.29
C LEU A 67 0.62 -1.67 9.12
N LYS A 68 1.15 -0.80 9.95
CA LYS A 68 2.15 -1.15 10.98
C LYS A 68 1.45 -1.18 12.34
N PRO A 69 1.69 -2.19 13.20
CA PRO A 69 1.20 -2.12 14.56
C PRO A 69 1.75 -0.89 15.27
N CYS A 70 1.01 -0.37 16.25
CA CYS A 70 1.47 0.72 17.11
C CYS A 70 0.78 0.62 18.47
N ALA A 71 1.20 1.41 19.45
CA ALA A 71 0.60 1.41 20.79
C ALA A 71 -0.93 1.68 20.79
N ALA A 72 -1.45 2.34 19.75
CA ALA A 72 -2.87 2.64 19.56
C ALA A 72 -3.61 1.60 18.69
N GLY A 73 -2.97 0.49 18.33
CA GLY A 73 -3.51 -0.54 17.45
C GLY A 73 -2.67 -0.69 16.18
N SER A 74 -2.98 0.09 15.15
CA SER A 74 -2.23 0.09 13.89
C SER A 74 -2.28 1.43 13.16
N THR A 75 -1.19 1.80 12.50
CA THR A 75 -1.07 3.02 11.69
C THR A 75 -0.89 2.64 10.22
N PRO A 76 -1.63 3.25 9.27
CA PRO A 76 -1.43 2.99 7.85
C PRO A 76 -0.09 3.52 7.36
N ILE A 77 0.59 2.72 6.55
CA ILE A 77 1.91 3.03 5.96
C ILE A 77 1.88 3.07 4.43
N ALA A 78 0.90 2.45 3.78
CA ALA A 78 0.66 2.58 2.35
C ALA A 78 -0.75 2.15 1.96
N ILE A 79 -1.24 2.69 0.84
CA ILE A 79 -2.43 2.18 0.15
C ILE A 79 -2.01 1.71 -1.23
N LEU A 80 -2.47 0.53 -1.60
CA LEU A 80 -2.21 -0.09 -2.88
C LEU A 80 -3.55 -0.43 -3.55
N ILE A 81 -3.72 -0.04 -4.80
CA ILE A 81 -4.87 -0.41 -5.63
C ILE A 81 -4.37 -1.30 -6.74
N THR A 82 -4.94 -2.50 -6.89
CA THR A 82 -4.55 -3.48 -7.92
C THR A 82 -5.78 -4.00 -8.63
N LYS A 83 -5.59 -4.73 -9.73
CA LYS A 83 -6.70 -5.37 -10.45
C LYS A 83 -6.81 -6.85 -10.05
N GLY A 84 -8.02 -7.29 -9.67
CA GLY A 84 -8.31 -8.67 -9.28
C GLY A 84 -7.96 -9.01 -7.83
N GLU A 85 -8.32 -10.22 -7.40
CA GLU A 85 -7.95 -10.75 -6.08
C GLU A 85 -6.51 -11.27 -6.09
N THR A 86 -5.65 -10.54 -5.38
CA THR A 86 -4.55 -11.00 -4.49
C THR A 86 -3.63 -12.18 -4.84
N GLU A 87 -3.60 -12.74 -6.06
CA GLU A 87 -2.64 -13.82 -6.39
C GLU A 87 -1.18 -13.34 -6.44
N ASN A 88 -0.92 -12.03 -6.51
CA ASN A 88 0.44 -11.48 -6.57
C ASN A 88 0.74 -10.40 -5.52
N LEU A 89 0.19 -10.56 -4.31
CA LEU A 89 0.40 -9.63 -3.19
C LEU A 89 1.88 -9.38 -2.88
N TYR A 90 2.72 -10.43 -2.96
CA TYR A 90 4.17 -10.31 -2.83
C TYR A 90 4.79 -9.41 -3.91
N GLY A 91 4.36 -9.53 -5.17
CA GLY A 91 4.82 -8.66 -6.24
C GLY A 91 4.45 -7.20 -6.00
N TRP A 92 3.29 -6.97 -5.39
CA TRP A 92 2.84 -5.61 -5.08
C TRP A 92 3.53 -4.97 -3.88
N VAL A 93 3.90 -5.77 -2.88
CA VAL A 93 4.76 -5.31 -1.80
C VAL A 93 6.13 -4.91 -2.34
N GLN A 94 6.72 -5.72 -3.24
CA GLN A 94 7.97 -5.35 -3.92
C GLN A 94 7.83 -4.09 -4.78
N PHE A 95 6.67 -3.91 -5.43
CA PHE A 95 6.36 -2.68 -6.14
C PHE A 95 6.34 -1.46 -5.19
N ALA A 96 5.72 -1.60 -4.01
CA ALA A 96 5.72 -0.55 -2.98
C ALA A 96 7.13 -0.26 -2.44
N GLU A 97 7.93 -1.30 -2.20
CA GLU A 97 9.33 -1.21 -1.77
C GLU A 97 10.21 -0.44 -2.77
N ARG A 98 10.10 -0.76 -4.06
CA ARG A 98 10.93 -0.13 -5.11
C ARG A 98 10.59 1.33 -5.33
N ASN A 99 9.31 1.69 -5.20
CA ASN A 99 8.81 3.00 -5.59
C ASN A 99 8.75 4.00 -4.44
N SER A 100 9.08 3.59 -3.22
CA SER A 100 9.25 4.50 -2.11
C SER A 100 10.64 4.37 -1.51
N LYS A 101 11.44 5.41 -1.75
CA LYS A 101 12.73 5.60 -1.11
C LYS A 101 12.47 5.68 0.40
N ASN A 102 12.86 4.62 1.13
CA ASN A 102 12.74 4.45 2.58
C ASN A 102 11.42 3.87 3.13
N LEU A 103 10.50 3.34 2.31
CA LEU A 103 9.30 2.67 2.89
C LEU A 103 9.69 1.49 3.79
N PHE A 104 10.79 0.82 3.43
CA PHE A 104 11.30 -0.35 4.13
C PHE A 104 12.84 -0.32 4.19
N GLN A 105 13.42 0.33 5.20
CA GLN A 105 14.83 0.06 5.57
C GLN A 105 14.93 -1.27 6.34
N TRP A 106 14.37 -2.36 5.79
CA TRP A 106 14.29 -3.69 6.41
C TRP A 106 15.33 -4.64 5.81
N GLU A 107 16.27 -5.12 6.63
CA GLU A 107 17.16 -6.23 6.27
C GLU A 107 16.36 -7.54 6.12
N ARG A 108 15.91 -7.87 4.90
CA ARG A 108 15.54 -9.20 4.37
C ARG A 108 14.66 -10.18 5.19
N SER A 109 14.13 -9.82 6.36
CA SER A 109 13.62 -10.79 7.35
C SER A 109 12.18 -10.53 7.83
N SER A 110 11.36 -9.80 7.06
CA SER A 110 9.97 -9.52 7.46
C SER A 110 9.07 -10.73 7.19
N LYS A 111 8.29 -11.17 8.19
CA LYS A 111 7.20 -12.13 8.01
C LYS A 111 5.91 -11.35 7.78
N TYR A 112 5.32 -11.47 6.59
CA TYR A 112 4.00 -10.90 6.31
C TYR A 112 2.92 -11.74 6.99
N PHE A 113 2.07 -11.10 7.80
CA PHE A 113 0.93 -11.76 8.42
C PHE A 113 -0.34 -11.35 7.69
N PHE A 114 -0.92 -12.30 6.96
CA PHE A 114 -2.17 -12.13 6.23
C PHE A 114 -3.28 -12.76 7.06
N ASP A 115 -4.12 -11.95 7.69
CA ASP A 115 -5.33 -12.45 8.35
C ASP A 115 -6.51 -12.29 7.39
N TRP A 116 -6.93 -13.40 6.78
CA TRP A 116 -8.08 -13.46 5.88
C TRP A 116 -9.41 -13.69 6.62
N GLN A 117 -9.44 -13.69 7.97
CA GLN A 117 -10.61 -14.15 8.74
C GLN A 117 -11.28 -13.12 9.67
N ILE A 118 -10.94 -11.83 9.63
CA ILE A 118 -11.53 -10.86 10.59
C ILE A 118 -12.92 -10.32 10.18
N PHE A 119 -13.42 -10.59 8.97
CA PHE A 119 -14.74 -10.09 8.53
C PHE A 119 -15.63 -11.14 7.81
N SER A 120 -15.65 -12.38 8.30
CA SER A 120 -16.66 -13.40 7.92
C SER A 120 -17.69 -13.63 9.02
#